data_AF-A0A0L0W998-F1
#
_entry.id   AF-A0A0L0W998-F1
#
_cell.length_a   1.000
_cell.length_b   1.000
_cell.length_c   1.000
_cell.angle_alpha   90.00
_cell.angle_beta   90.00
_cell.angle_gamma   90.00
#
_symmetry.space_group_name_H-M   'P 1'
#
loop_
_entity.id
_entity.type
_entity.pdbx_description
1 polymer ?
#
loop_
_entity_poly.entity_id
_entity_poly.type
_entity_poly.pdbx_seq_one_letter_code
_entity_poly.pdbx_strand_id
1 'polypeptide(L)'
;MEKNKFLENIPKFLPMVIPAMLMLKDKSGDNRPTFNLPKLNLSLDEDFSNRVDMIKDIKHYFPEKDQKMLSKIQDVFEILDKIRSITKDDYTTEIMVNSSEMSESEKREMIIKEVSRHMGKEKRKLVENVLETKDNIFQSKTNLESYGQSITQNKRNGLESIVGLINCIEPIMRDEDKKKIRKIEKISEIMNSSDEKN
;
A
#
# COMPACT_ATOMS: atom_id res chain seq x y z
N MET A 1 51.00 -25.44 10.97
CA MET A 1 49.97 -25.35 9.90
C MET A 1 49.15 -26.63 9.94
N GLU A 2 48.26 -26.74 10.92
CA GLU A 2 47.38 -27.90 11.09
C GLU A 2 45.97 -27.48 10.69
N LYS A 3 45.46 -28.09 9.61
CA LYS A 3 44.07 -27.89 9.19
C LYS A 3 43.18 -28.75 10.09
N ASN A 4 42.25 -28.08 10.77
CA ASN A 4 41.25 -28.63 11.67
C ASN A 4 40.54 -29.86 11.08
N LYS A 5 40.88 -31.05 11.61
CA LYS A 5 40.17 -32.33 11.41
C LYS A 5 38.79 -32.39 12.11
N PHE A 6 38.26 -31.25 12.56
CA PHE A 6 37.00 -31.19 13.31
C PHE A 6 35.75 -31.14 12.42
N LEU A 7 35.91 -30.83 11.12
CA LEU A 7 34.79 -30.75 10.16
C LEU A 7 34.51 -32.06 9.41
N GLU A 8 35.34 -33.10 9.57
CA GLU A 8 35.12 -34.41 8.93
C GLU A 8 34.16 -35.34 9.69
N ASN A 9 33.72 -34.93 10.89
CA ASN A 9 32.85 -35.73 11.77
C ASN A 9 31.50 -35.08 12.08
N ILE A 10 31.01 -34.16 11.22
CA ILE A 10 29.59 -33.80 11.28
C ILE A 10 28.81 -34.98 10.67
N PRO A 11 27.96 -35.68 11.43
CA PRO A 11 27.27 -36.85 10.94
C PRO A 11 26.44 -36.48 9.70
N LYS A 12 26.55 -37.27 8.62
CA LYS A 12 25.77 -37.18 7.38
C LYS A 12 24.24 -37.34 7.57
N PHE A 13 23.75 -37.24 8.80
CA PHE A 13 22.36 -37.41 9.21
C PHE A 13 21.55 -36.10 9.22
N LEU A 14 22.20 -34.93 9.28
CA LEU A 14 21.50 -33.63 9.34
C LEU A 14 20.55 -33.32 8.16
N PRO A 15 20.85 -33.63 6.88
CA PRO A 15 19.92 -33.34 5.77
C PRO A 15 18.68 -34.26 5.76
N MET A 16 18.67 -35.34 6.56
CA MET A 16 17.54 -36.26 6.69
C MET A 16 16.73 -36.00 7.97
N VAL A 17 17.35 -35.42 9.01
CA VAL A 17 16.69 -35.12 10.28
C VAL A 17 15.67 -33.98 10.13
N ILE A 18 15.93 -32.97 9.30
CA ILE A 18 15.06 -31.78 9.26
C ILE A 18 13.72 -32.05 8.54
N PRO A 19 13.67 -32.77 7.39
CA PRO A 19 12.41 -33.25 6.84
C PRO A 19 11.68 -34.23 7.79
N ALA A 20 12.41 -35.09 8.51
CA ALA A 20 11.83 -36.02 9.46
C ALA A 20 11.24 -35.31 10.69
N MET A 21 11.92 -34.29 11.23
CA MET A 21 11.51 -33.51 12.39
C MET A 21 10.28 -32.63 12.09
N LEU A 22 10.11 -32.23 10.83
CA LEU A 22 8.91 -31.56 10.32
C LEU A 22 7.69 -32.47 10.14
N MET A 23 7.92 -33.78 10.09
CA MET A 23 6.91 -34.81 9.80
C MET A 23 6.62 -35.74 10.98
N LEU A 24 7.27 -35.56 12.13
CA LEU A 24 7.02 -36.34 13.33
C LEU A 24 5.85 -35.74 14.14
N LYS A 25 4.65 -36.16 13.77
CA LYS A 25 3.60 -36.46 14.76
C LYS A 25 3.69 -37.96 15.08
N ASP A 26 3.57 -38.26 16.36
CA ASP A 26 3.76 -39.53 17.05
C ASP A 26 3.47 -40.86 16.32
N LYS A 27 4.41 -41.80 16.54
CA LYS A 27 4.33 -43.27 16.64
C LYS A 27 4.54 -44.19 15.43
N SER A 28 5.25 -45.27 15.78
CA SER A 28 5.38 -46.62 15.19
C SER A 28 6.48 -46.80 14.15
N GLY A 29 7.43 -47.67 14.52
CA GLY A 29 8.64 -47.95 13.76
C GLY A 29 8.42 -48.96 12.65
N ASP A 30 9.06 -48.70 11.52
CA ASP A 30 9.59 -49.73 10.63
C ASP A 30 10.78 -49.14 9.87
N ASN A 31 11.92 -49.82 9.93
CA ASN A 31 13.21 -49.33 9.43
C ASN A 31 13.45 -49.83 8.00
N ARG A 32 12.98 -49.11 6.98
CA ARG A 32 13.47 -49.24 5.59
C ARG A 32 13.49 -47.87 4.89
N PRO A 33 14.59 -47.47 4.23
CA PRO A 33 14.67 -46.20 3.53
C PRO A 33 14.12 -46.35 2.10
N THR A 34 12.82 -46.16 1.95
CA THR A 34 12.19 -45.88 0.65
C THR A 34 11.67 -44.45 0.69
N PHE A 35 12.18 -43.59 -0.19
CA PHE A 35 11.65 -42.22 -0.36
C PHE A 35 10.35 -42.29 -1.18
N ASN A 36 9.34 -42.92 -0.59
CA ASN A 36 7.96 -42.69 -0.96
C ASN A 36 7.58 -41.38 -0.29
N LEU A 37 7.21 -40.35 -1.06
CA LEU A 37 6.39 -39.26 -0.53
C LEU A 37 5.22 -39.96 0.18
N PRO A 38 5.12 -39.91 1.52
CA PRO A 38 3.96 -40.45 2.20
C PRO A 38 2.78 -39.74 1.57
N LYS A 39 1.71 -40.48 1.24
CA LYS A 39 0.44 -39.86 0.83
C LYS A 39 0.16 -38.77 1.86
N LEU A 40 0.36 -37.53 1.42
CA LEU A 40 0.24 -36.34 2.22
C LEU A 40 -1.21 -36.32 2.64
N ASN A 41 -1.49 -36.82 3.85
CA ASN A 41 -2.80 -36.75 4.46
C ASN A 41 -2.95 -35.32 4.99
N LEU A 42 -2.89 -34.38 4.05
CA LEU A 42 -3.04 -32.95 4.28
C LEU A 42 -4.50 -32.75 4.57
N SER A 43 -4.85 -32.75 5.85
CA SER A 43 -6.12 -32.22 6.25
C SER A 43 -6.09 -30.72 5.90
N LEU A 44 -7.03 -30.30 5.04
CA LEU A 44 -7.27 -28.90 4.71
C LEU A 44 -7.66 -28.05 5.94
N ASP A 45 -7.84 -28.68 7.11
CA ASP A 45 -8.03 -27.98 8.37
C ASP A 45 -6.75 -27.47 9.04
N GLU A 46 -5.57 -27.99 8.69
CA GLU A 46 -4.31 -27.56 9.31
C GLU A 46 -3.89 -26.15 8.86
N ASP A 47 -3.35 -25.38 9.81
CA ASP A 47 -2.70 -24.10 9.52
C ASP A 47 -1.27 -24.32 9.01
N PHE A 48 -1.02 -23.89 7.77
CA PHE A 48 0.28 -24.03 7.13
C PHE A 48 1.17 -22.79 7.30
N SER A 49 0.64 -21.67 7.81
CA SER A 49 1.37 -20.41 7.95
C SER A 49 2.65 -20.55 8.78
N ASN A 50 2.55 -21.20 9.94
CA ASN A 50 3.72 -21.48 10.79
C ASN A 50 4.78 -22.34 10.09
N ARG A 51 4.38 -23.25 9.19
CA ARG A 51 5.32 -24.09 8.43
C ARG A 51 5.99 -23.30 7.31
N VAL A 52 5.27 -22.37 6.69
CA VAL A 52 5.81 -21.42 5.70
C VAL A 52 6.89 -20.55 6.33
N ASP A 53 6.60 -19.91 7.47
CA ASP A 53 7.54 -19.05 8.19
C ASP A 53 8.78 -19.81 8.63
N MET A 54 8.59 -21.00 9.19
CA MET A 54 9.72 -21.82 9.62
C MET A 54 10.61 -22.23 8.43
N ILE A 55 10.05 -22.63 7.27
CA ILE A 55 10.85 -22.92 6.08
C ILE A 55 11.59 -21.67 5.60
N LYS A 56 10.90 -20.53 5.59
CA LYS A 56 11.46 -19.24 5.19
C LYS A 56 12.67 -18.90 6.05
N ASP A 57 12.61 -19.10 7.37
CA ASP A 57 13.71 -18.77 8.28
C ASP A 57 14.90 -19.72 8.14
N ILE A 58 14.65 -21.03 8.00
CA ILE A 58 15.72 -22.03 8.02
C ILE A 58 16.41 -22.22 6.66
N LYS A 59 15.74 -21.94 5.52
CA LYS A 59 16.25 -22.35 4.20
C LYS A 59 17.66 -21.82 3.90
N HIS A 60 17.98 -20.59 4.32
CA HIS A 60 19.26 -19.94 4.04
C HIS A 60 20.49 -20.70 4.58
N TYR A 61 20.29 -21.53 5.60
CA TYR A 61 21.35 -22.33 6.22
C TYR A 61 21.67 -23.61 5.46
N PHE A 62 20.93 -23.92 4.39
CA PHE A 62 21.10 -25.12 3.57
C PHE A 62 21.93 -24.85 2.30
N PRO A 63 22.50 -25.89 1.68
CA PRO A 63 23.11 -25.78 0.35
C PRO A 63 22.08 -25.36 -0.71
N GLU A 64 22.54 -24.71 -1.79
CA GLU A 64 21.67 -24.15 -2.85
C GLU A 64 20.65 -25.14 -3.43
N LYS A 65 21.04 -26.41 -3.61
CA LYS A 65 20.15 -27.46 -4.10
C LYS A 65 18.96 -27.71 -3.15
N ASP A 66 19.23 -27.69 -1.85
CA ASP A 66 18.23 -27.94 -0.81
C ASP A 66 17.40 -26.68 -0.55
N GLN A 67 18.01 -25.49 -0.67
CA GLN A 67 17.27 -24.22 -0.71
C GLN A 67 16.20 -24.21 -1.79
N LYS A 68 16.53 -24.65 -3.02
CA LYS A 68 15.58 -24.75 -4.13
C LYS A 68 14.44 -25.72 -3.81
N MET A 69 14.74 -26.83 -3.14
CA MET A 69 13.70 -27.79 -2.72
C MET A 69 12.80 -27.20 -1.63
N LEU A 70 13.39 -26.55 -0.62
CA LEU A 70 12.66 -25.89 0.46
C LEU A 70 11.77 -24.76 -0.06
N SER A 71 12.23 -23.95 -1.03
CA SER A 71 11.38 -22.95 -1.68
C SER A 71 10.17 -23.57 -2.38
N LYS A 72 10.32 -24.71 -3.06
CA LYS A 72 9.17 -25.41 -3.67
C LYS A 72 8.19 -25.93 -2.62
N ILE A 73 8.69 -26.43 -1.50
CA ILE A 73 7.83 -26.89 -0.39
C ILE A 73 7.11 -25.69 0.24
N GLN A 74 7.80 -24.55 0.41
CA GLN A 74 7.21 -23.29 0.85
C GLN A 74 6.05 -22.88 -0.06
N ASP A 75 6.26 -22.87 -1.38
CA ASP A 75 5.22 -22.53 -2.36
C ASP A 75 4.00 -23.46 -2.25
N VAL A 76 4.22 -24.76 -2.05
CA VAL A 76 3.13 -25.74 -1.86
C VAL A 76 2.34 -25.45 -0.60
N PHE A 77 3.00 -25.15 0.52
CA PHE A 77 2.33 -24.80 1.77
C PHE A 77 1.57 -23.47 1.68
N GLU A 78 2.12 -22.46 1.00
CA GLU A 78 1.41 -21.20 0.73
C GLU A 78 0.15 -21.42 -0.12
N ILE A 79 0.20 -22.30 -1.12
CA ILE A 79 -0.96 -22.65 -1.94
C ILE A 79 -2.03 -23.37 -1.09
N LEU A 80 -1.62 -24.33 -0.26
CA LEU A 80 -2.55 -25.07 0.60
C LEU A 80 -3.21 -24.14 1.63
N ASP A 81 -2.46 -23.19 2.18
CA ASP A 81 -2.99 -22.20 3.11
C ASP A 81 -4.04 -21.30 2.43
N LYS A 82 -3.77 -20.84 1.21
CA LYS A 82 -4.75 -20.08 0.42
C LYS A 82 -6.01 -20.88 0.10
N ILE A 83 -5.88 -22.17 -0.24
CA ILE A 83 -7.04 -23.04 -0.48
C ILE A 83 -7.87 -23.20 0.79
N ARG A 84 -7.21 -23.33 1.95
CA ARG A 84 -7.87 -23.36 3.26
C ARG A 84 -8.63 -22.05 3.52
N SER A 85 -7.99 -20.90 3.38
CA SER A 85 -8.64 -19.59 3.58
C SER A 85 -9.86 -19.41 2.67
N ILE A 86 -9.76 -19.81 1.40
CA ILE A 86 -10.90 -19.83 0.47
C ILE A 86 -12.02 -20.75 0.96
N THR A 87 -11.69 -21.96 1.41
CA THR A 87 -12.69 -22.95 1.84
C THR A 87 -13.38 -22.55 3.14
N LYS A 88 -12.65 -21.90 4.04
CA LYS A 88 -13.14 -21.45 5.35
C LYS A 88 -13.70 -20.04 5.36
N ASP A 89 -13.61 -19.32 4.24
CA ASP A 89 -13.93 -17.89 4.12
C ASP A 89 -13.19 -17.04 5.18
N ASP A 90 -11.97 -17.46 5.55
CA ASP A 90 -11.18 -16.80 6.57
C ASP A 90 -10.17 -15.84 5.93
N TYR A 91 -10.60 -14.59 5.80
CA TYR A 91 -9.81 -13.47 5.30
C TYR A 91 -9.60 -12.40 6.38
N THR A 92 -9.70 -12.77 7.66
CA THR A 92 -9.61 -11.81 8.77
C THR A 92 -8.28 -11.07 8.81
N THR A 93 -7.21 -11.65 8.27
CA THR A 93 -5.89 -11.00 8.19
C THR A 93 -5.77 -10.02 7.02
N GLU A 94 -6.52 -10.25 5.94
CA GLU A 94 -6.53 -9.46 4.72
C GLU A 94 -7.55 -8.31 4.78
N ILE A 95 -8.61 -8.48 5.57
CA ILE A 95 -9.62 -7.45 5.81
C ILE A 95 -9.10 -6.49 6.89
N MET A 96 -8.50 -5.38 6.45
CA MET A 96 -8.23 -4.26 7.36
C MET A 96 -9.54 -3.56 7.74
N VAL A 97 -9.99 -3.77 8.98
CA VAL A 97 -11.24 -3.18 9.53
C VAL A 97 -11.16 -1.64 9.68
N ASN A 98 -9.97 -1.04 9.54
CA ASN A 98 -9.73 0.40 9.69
C ASN A 98 -10.40 1.30 8.62
N SER A 99 -11.28 0.77 7.77
CA SER A 99 -12.09 1.57 6.85
C SER A 99 -13.20 2.39 7.53
N SER A 100 -13.37 2.30 8.86
CA SER A 100 -14.47 2.97 9.57
C SER A 100 -14.33 4.48 9.70
N GLU A 101 -13.12 5.04 9.56
CA GLU A 101 -12.89 6.48 9.74
C GLU A 101 -13.02 7.31 8.44
N MET A 102 -13.05 6.64 7.28
CA MET A 102 -13.14 7.32 5.98
C MET A 102 -14.59 7.38 5.50
N SER A 103 -14.98 8.52 4.93
CA SER A 103 -16.24 8.64 4.20
C SER A 103 -16.23 7.77 2.94
N GLU A 104 -17.42 7.38 2.46
CA GLU A 104 -17.56 6.60 1.21
C GLU A 104 -16.94 7.32 -0.01
N SER A 105 -16.93 8.65 0.00
CA SER A 105 -16.28 9.45 -1.04
C SER A 105 -14.76 9.27 -1.02
N GLU A 106 -14.14 9.37 0.15
CA GLU A 106 -12.69 9.20 0.33
C GLU A 106 -12.25 7.76 0.04
N LYS A 107 -13.06 6.76 0.41
CA LYS A 107 -12.81 5.36 0.04
C LYS A 107 -12.75 5.18 -1.47
N ARG A 108 -13.74 5.72 -2.20
CA ARG A 108 -13.77 5.65 -3.67
C ARG A 108 -12.57 6.33 -4.29
N GLU A 109 -12.16 7.47 -3.74
CA GLU A 109 -10.97 8.18 -4.19
C GLU A 109 -9.70 7.35 -4.01
N MET A 110 -9.51 6.76 -2.84
CA MET A 110 -8.37 5.88 -2.56
C MET A 110 -8.34 4.68 -3.50
N ILE A 111 -9.48 4.06 -3.77
CA ILE A 111 -9.59 2.96 -4.73
C ILE A 111 -9.17 3.42 -6.13
N ILE A 112 -9.68 4.56 -6.61
CA ILE A 112 -9.34 5.11 -7.92
C ILE A 112 -7.82 5.39 -8.01
N LYS A 113 -7.25 5.97 -6.95
CA LYS A 113 -5.82 6.27 -6.86
C LYS A 113 -4.98 4.99 -6.89
N GLU A 114 -5.36 3.96 -6.15
CA GLU A 114 -4.61 2.69 -6.12
C GLU A 114 -4.71 1.95 -7.46
N VAL A 115 -5.92 1.85 -8.04
CA VAL A 115 -6.14 1.25 -9.36
C VAL A 115 -5.33 1.97 -10.44
N SER A 116 -5.24 3.30 -10.38
CA SER A 116 -4.49 4.10 -11.36
C SER A 116 -2.99 3.74 -11.44
N ARG A 117 -2.39 3.25 -10.34
CA ARG A 117 -0.98 2.84 -10.30
C ARG A 117 -0.69 1.65 -11.20
N HIS A 118 -1.69 0.81 -11.44
CA HIS A 118 -1.61 -0.37 -12.30
C HIS A 118 -2.08 -0.09 -13.73
N MET A 119 -2.50 1.13 -14.04
CA MET A 119 -2.91 1.53 -15.40
C MET A 119 -1.71 1.99 -16.24
N GLY A 120 -1.86 1.95 -17.56
CA GLY A 120 -0.91 2.56 -18.49
C GLY A 120 -0.76 4.07 -18.28
N LYS A 121 0.41 4.61 -18.63
CA LYS A 121 0.85 5.99 -18.35
C LYS A 121 -0.19 7.07 -18.69
N GLU A 122 -0.83 6.97 -19.85
CA GLU A 122 -1.83 7.96 -20.29
C GLU A 122 -3.09 7.95 -19.42
N LYS A 123 -3.59 6.76 -19.11
CA LYS A 123 -4.79 6.59 -18.26
C LYS A 123 -4.52 7.03 -16.83
N ARG A 124 -3.33 6.72 -16.31
CA ARG A 124 -2.89 7.20 -14.99
C ARG A 124 -2.86 8.73 -14.93
N LYS A 125 -2.25 9.38 -15.92
CA LYS A 125 -2.21 10.86 -16.00
C LYS A 125 -3.61 11.46 -16.06
N LEU A 126 -4.53 10.85 -16.80
CA LEU A 126 -5.91 11.29 -16.84
C LEU A 126 -6.58 11.22 -15.45
N VAL A 127 -6.40 10.12 -14.72
CA VAL A 127 -6.93 9.97 -13.36
C VAL A 127 -6.33 10.99 -12.40
N GLU A 128 -5.01 11.19 -12.44
CA GLU A 128 -4.30 12.19 -11.62
C GLU A 128 -4.88 13.61 -11.89
N ASN A 129 -5.06 13.98 -13.16
CA ASN A 129 -5.66 15.26 -13.53
C ASN A 129 -7.10 15.41 -13.02
N VAL A 130 -7.91 14.34 -13.06
CA VAL A 130 -9.30 14.36 -12.58
C VAL A 130 -9.35 14.55 -11.07
N LEU A 131 -8.49 13.85 -10.32
CA LEU A 131 -8.38 14.01 -8.86
C LEU A 131 -7.91 15.42 -8.49
N GLU A 132 -6.88 15.93 -9.16
CA GLU A 132 -6.41 17.31 -8.97
C GLU A 132 -7.51 18.34 -9.28
N THR A 133 -8.26 18.14 -10.37
CA THR A 133 -9.37 19.02 -10.73
C THR A 133 -10.47 19.01 -9.67
N LYS A 134 -10.81 17.85 -9.12
CA LYS A 134 -11.75 17.73 -8.00
C LYS A 134 -11.26 18.57 -6.81
N ASP A 135 -10.00 18.39 -6.41
CA ASP A 135 -9.43 19.11 -5.25
C ASP A 135 -9.44 20.61 -5.46
N ASN A 136 -9.07 21.08 -6.66
CA ASN A 136 -9.12 22.49 -7.03
C ASN A 136 -10.56 23.06 -6.96
N ILE A 137 -11.57 22.29 -7.38
CA ILE A 137 -12.98 22.69 -7.28
C ILE A 137 -13.42 22.78 -5.81
N PHE A 138 -13.07 21.79 -4.99
CA PHE A 138 -13.40 21.80 -3.56
C PHE A 138 -12.73 22.97 -2.84
N GLN A 139 -11.46 23.20 -3.10
CA GLN A 139 -10.73 24.34 -2.55
C GLN A 139 -11.39 25.66 -2.97
N SER A 140 -11.77 25.80 -4.25
CA SER A 140 -12.44 27.01 -4.74
C SER A 140 -13.80 27.22 -4.06
N LYS A 141 -14.55 26.15 -3.84
CA LYS A 141 -15.82 26.18 -3.11
C LYS A 141 -15.61 26.64 -1.66
N THR A 142 -14.65 26.06 -0.95
CA THR A 142 -14.32 26.45 0.44
C THR A 142 -13.88 27.90 0.52
N ASN A 143 -13.07 28.36 -0.43
CA ASN A 143 -12.67 29.77 -0.51
C ASN A 143 -13.89 30.68 -0.71
N LEU A 144 -14.81 30.34 -1.62
CA LEU A 144 -16.04 31.11 -1.86
C LEU A 144 -16.96 31.16 -0.63
N GLU A 145 -17.12 30.03 0.08
CA GLU A 145 -17.92 29.97 1.31
C GLU A 145 -17.32 30.86 2.42
N SER A 146 -16.01 30.76 2.64
CA SER A 146 -15.30 31.63 3.59
C SER A 146 -15.38 33.10 3.18
N TYR A 147 -15.24 33.38 1.89
CA TYR A 147 -15.31 34.72 1.35
C TYR A 147 -16.70 35.35 1.52
N GLY A 148 -17.77 34.60 1.25
CA GLY A 148 -19.15 35.05 1.48
C GLY A 148 -19.44 35.39 2.96
N GLN A 149 -18.91 34.60 3.89
CA GLN A 149 -18.99 34.92 5.33
C GLN A 149 -18.25 36.23 5.65
N SER A 150 -17.07 36.45 5.05
CA SER A 150 -16.24 37.64 5.30
C SER A 150 -16.81 38.94 4.71
N ILE A 151 -17.47 38.90 3.54
CA ILE A 151 -18.11 40.08 2.92
C ILE A 151 -19.30 40.55 3.76
N THR A 152 -20.05 39.62 4.35
CA THR A 152 -21.21 39.96 5.19
C THR A 152 -20.78 40.73 6.45
N GLN A 153 -19.53 40.59 6.88
CA GLN A 153 -18.99 41.18 8.11
C GLN A 153 -18.15 42.45 7.88
N ASN A 154 -17.62 42.68 6.67
CA ASN A 154 -16.70 43.79 6.40
C ASN A 154 -17.12 44.60 5.16
N LYS A 155 -17.19 45.93 5.32
CA LYS A 155 -17.48 46.89 4.25
C LYS A 155 -16.22 47.12 3.41
N ARG A 156 -15.93 46.24 2.45
CA ARG A 156 -14.79 46.34 1.52
C ARG A 156 -15.12 47.22 0.30
N ASN A 157 -14.08 47.79 -0.30
CA ASN A 157 -14.21 48.54 -1.55
C ASN A 157 -14.52 47.58 -2.72
N GLY A 158 -15.17 48.07 -3.78
CA GLY A 158 -15.60 47.23 -4.91
C GLY A 158 -14.44 46.51 -5.62
N LEU A 159 -13.26 47.12 -5.66
CA LEU A 159 -12.07 46.58 -6.32
C LEU A 159 -11.42 45.44 -5.50
N GLU A 160 -11.30 45.62 -4.18
CA GLU A 160 -10.90 44.56 -3.25
C GLU A 160 -11.89 43.39 -3.27
N SER A 161 -13.18 43.69 -3.48
CA SER A 161 -14.22 42.68 -3.55
C SER A 161 -14.11 41.80 -4.80
N ILE A 162 -13.65 42.38 -5.91
CA ILE A 162 -13.39 41.65 -7.15
C ILE A 162 -12.11 40.81 -7.00
N VAL A 163 -11.04 41.38 -6.45
CA VAL A 163 -9.79 40.65 -6.19
C VAL A 163 -10.03 39.46 -5.26
N GLY A 164 -10.78 39.65 -4.17
CA GLY A 164 -11.13 38.57 -3.25
C GLY A 164 -11.91 37.44 -3.93
N LEU A 165 -12.88 37.77 -4.80
CA LEU A 165 -13.63 36.78 -5.56
C LEU A 165 -12.73 35.99 -6.53
N ILE A 166 -11.83 36.69 -7.22
CA ILE A 166 -10.88 36.12 -8.15
C ILE A 166 -9.95 35.13 -7.43
N ASN A 167 -9.49 35.46 -6.24
CA ASN A 167 -8.64 34.59 -5.43
C ASN A 167 -9.37 33.32 -4.97
N CYS A 168 -10.69 33.39 -4.82
CA CYS A 168 -11.47 32.20 -4.51
C CYS A 168 -11.48 31.18 -5.65
N ILE A 169 -11.46 31.63 -6.90
CA ILE A 169 -11.48 30.77 -8.09
C ILE A 169 -10.08 30.49 -8.64
N GLU A 170 -9.02 31.09 -8.09
CA GLU A 170 -7.64 30.86 -8.53
C GLU A 170 -7.27 29.36 -8.66
N PRO A 171 -7.67 28.45 -7.75
CA PRO A 171 -7.27 27.04 -7.84
C PRO A 171 -7.73 26.35 -9.14
N ILE A 172 -8.85 26.75 -9.72
CA ILE A 172 -9.38 26.18 -10.98
C ILE A 172 -8.88 26.89 -12.25
N MET A 173 -8.07 27.94 -12.10
CA MET A 173 -7.60 28.73 -13.24
C MET A 173 -6.31 28.18 -13.86
N ARG A 174 -6.14 28.46 -15.15
CA ARG A 174 -4.90 28.18 -15.88
C ARG A 174 -3.79 29.13 -15.41
N ASP A 175 -2.55 28.66 -15.44
CA ASP A 175 -1.40 29.43 -14.97
C ASP A 175 -1.20 30.77 -15.70
N GLU A 176 -1.57 30.83 -16.98
CA GLU A 176 -1.57 32.08 -17.74
C GLU A 176 -2.51 33.12 -17.15
N ASP A 177 -3.68 32.68 -16.69
CA ASP A 177 -4.70 33.55 -16.13
C ASP A 177 -4.34 33.93 -14.67
N LYS A 178 -3.73 33.01 -13.89
CA LYS A 178 -3.15 33.32 -12.58
C LYS A 178 -2.10 34.43 -12.64
N LYS A 179 -1.24 34.43 -13.68
CA LYS A 179 -0.25 35.51 -13.89
C LYS A 179 -0.90 36.86 -14.17
N LYS A 180 -2.05 36.90 -14.85
CA LYS A 180 -2.80 38.13 -15.09
C LYS A 180 -3.44 38.65 -13.80
N ILE A 181 -3.97 37.75 -12.98
CA ILE A 181 -4.55 38.07 -11.67
C ILE A 181 -3.53 38.74 -10.76
N ARG A 182 -2.33 38.18 -10.64
CA ARG A 182 -1.26 38.78 -9.82
C ARG A 182 -0.87 40.20 -10.25
N LYS A 183 -1.08 40.55 -11.53
CA LYS A 183 -0.90 41.93 -12.00
C LYS A 183 -2.04 42.83 -11.54
N ILE A 184 -3.27 42.34 -11.57
CA ILE A 184 -4.46 43.05 -11.09
C ILE A 184 -4.38 43.28 -9.57
N GLU A 185 -3.94 42.28 -8.81
CA GLU A 185 -3.67 42.41 -7.36
C GLU A 185 -2.68 43.54 -7.07
N LYS A 186 -1.54 43.56 -7.77
CA LYS A 186 -0.55 44.64 -7.63
C LYS A 186 -1.10 46.02 -7.97
N ILE A 187 -1.95 46.12 -9.00
CA ILE A 187 -2.59 47.39 -9.36
C ILE A 187 -3.56 47.81 -8.24
N SER A 188 -4.34 46.88 -7.69
CA SER A 188 -5.24 47.15 -6.55
C SER A 188 -4.48 47.63 -5.32
N GLU A 189 -3.35 47.00 -4.98
CA GLU A 189 -2.49 47.42 -3.86
C GLU A 189 -1.94 48.83 -4.06
N ILE A 190 -1.47 49.16 -5.27
CA ILE A 190 -0.95 50.50 -5.59
C ILE A 190 -2.06 51.54 -5.49
N MET A 191 -3.26 51.25 -6.00
CA MET A 191 -4.40 52.17 -5.92
C MET A 191 -4.83 52.42 -4.48
N ASN A 192 -4.97 51.37 -3.67
CA ASN A 192 -5.38 51.51 -2.27
C ASN A 192 -4.32 52.22 -1.41
N SER A 193 -3.03 51.99 -1.67
CA SER A 193 -1.93 52.68 -0.97
C SER A 193 -1.76 54.16 -1.38
N SER A 194 -2.35 54.56 -2.51
CA SER A 194 -2.35 55.95 -2.99
C SER A 194 -3.47 56.76 -2.35
N ASP A 195 -4.58 56.13 -1.96
CA ASP A 195 -5.70 56.77 -1.26
C ASP A 195 -5.42 57.01 0.24
N GLU A 196 -4.52 56.25 0.89
CA GLU A 196 -4.13 56.47 2.30
C GLU A 196 -3.16 57.64 2.52
N LYS A 197 -2.65 58.28 1.46
CA LYS A 197 -1.67 59.38 1.54
C LYS A 197 -2.24 60.78 1.24
N ASN A 198 -3.56 60.90 1.05
CA ASN A 198 -4.28 62.18 0.94
C ASN A 198 -5.30 62.32 2.08
#